data_AF-A0A9N9EJ31-F1
#
_entry.id   AF-A0A9N9EJ31-F1
#
_cell.length_a   1.000
_cell.length_b   1.000
_cell.length_c   1.000
_cell.angle_alpha   90.00
_cell.angle_beta   90.00
_cell.angle_gamma   90.00
#
_symmetry.space_group_name_H-M   'P 1'
#
loop_
_entity.id
_entity.type
_entity.pdbx_description
1 polymer ?
#
loop_
_entity_poly.entity_id
_entity_poly.type
_entity_poly.pdbx_seq_one_letter_code
_entity_poly.pdbx_strand_id
1 'polypeptide(L)'
;MSKSLDNVILAKHFAQKYGANVLRYLILNSHYNQVINLSEELIQQAVDYIQKIKSLLKKMNFYLYIEKIKITSTRETPERGEEIINSLLNNLNTVK
;
A
#
# COMPACT_ATOMS: atom_id res chain seq x y z
N MET A 1 -13.46 14.24 -8.45
CA MET A 1 -13.59 15.38 -7.52
C MET A 1 -13.40 16.66 -8.30
N SER A 2 -14.25 17.67 -8.11
CA SER A 2 -14.17 18.97 -8.78
C SER A 2 -14.34 20.10 -7.78
N LYS A 3 -13.54 21.17 -7.91
CA LYS A 3 -13.66 22.37 -7.07
C LYS A 3 -15.05 23.01 -7.19
N SER A 4 -15.66 22.94 -8.38
CA SER A 4 -17.01 23.48 -8.61
C SER A 4 -18.12 22.69 -7.93
N LEU A 5 -17.88 21.41 -7.62
CA LEU A 5 -18.84 20.53 -6.95
C LEU A 5 -18.63 20.48 -5.43
N ASP A 6 -17.74 21.32 -4.90
CA ASP A 6 -17.38 21.43 -3.48
C ASP A 6 -17.05 20.07 -2.81
N ASN A 7 -16.53 19.11 -3.59
CA ASN A 7 -16.24 17.75 -3.14
C ASN A 7 -14.75 17.40 -3.23
N VAL A 8 -13.89 18.40 -3.06
CA VAL A 8 -12.43 18.25 -3.14
C VAL A 8 -11.83 18.05 -1.76
N ILE A 9 -11.11 16.94 -1.59
CA ILE A 9 -10.27 16.71 -0.42
C ILE A 9 -8.83 17.08 -0.76
N LEU A 10 -8.23 18.00 0.00
CA LEU A 10 -6.82 18.33 -0.18
C LEU A 10 -5.94 17.20 0.36
N ALA A 11 -4.99 16.75 -0.46
CA ALA A 11 -4.04 15.70 -0.07
C ALA A 11 -3.28 16.02 1.22
N LYS A 12 -2.97 17.30 1.48
CA LYS A 12 -2.32 17.73 2.74
C LYS A 12 -3.17 17.41 3.97
N HIS A 13 -4.47 17.69 3.91
CA HIS A 13 -5.39 17.47 5.02
C HIS A 13 -5.68 15.98 5.19
N PHE A 14 -5.82 15.26 4.09
CA PHE A 14 -5.94 13.80 4.11
C PHE A 14 -4.72 13.15 4.78
N ALA A 15 -3.51 13.53 4.37
CA ALA A 15 -2.28 12.98 4.93
C ALA A 15 -2.09 13.33 6.41
N GLN A 16 -2.52 14.51 6.85
CA GLN A 16 -2.53 14.88 8.27
C GLN A 16 -3.51 14.03 9.08
N LYS A 17 -4.69 13.70 8.53
CA LYS A 17 -5.74 12.95 9.23
C LYS A 17 -5.48 11.43 9.26
N TYR A 18 -5.11 10.83 8.12
CA TYR A 18 -5.00 9.37 7.97
C TYR A 18 -3.58 8.88 7.69
N GLY A 19 -2.67 9.77 7.29
CA GLY A 19 -1.29 9.43 6.92
C GLY A 19 -1.09 9.21 5.42
N ALA A 20 0.09 9.61 4.92
CA ALA A 20 0.43 9.53 3.49
C ALA A 20 0.44 8.10 2.93
N ASN A 21 0.83 7.11 3.73
CA ASN A 21 0.85 5.71 3.28
C ASN A 21 -0.55 5.12 3.08
N VAL A 22 -1.56 5.64 3.79
CA VAL A 22 -2.96 5.23 3.58
C VAL A 22 -3.44 5.71 2.22
N LEU A 23 -3.14 6.97 1.86
CA LEU A 23 -3.45 7.50 0.53
C LEU A 23 -2.76 6.70 -0.57
N ARG A 24 -1.46 6.40 -0.39
CA ARG A 24 -0.70 5.59 -1.35
C ARG A 24 -1.29 4.19 -1.51
N TYR A 25 -1.70 3.56 -0.42
CA TYR A 25 -2.35 2.26 -0.48
C TYR A 25 -3.68 2.31 -1.23
N LEU A 26 -4.53 3.30 -0.95
CA LEU A 26 -5.81 3.46 -1.65
C LEU A 26 -5.65 3.56 -3.17
N ILE A 27 -4.63 4.29 -3.63
CA ILE A 27 -4.35 4.46 -5.06
C ILE A 27 -3.81 3.16 -5.67
N LEU A 28 -2.92 2.43 -4.97
CA LEU A 28 -2.32 1.19 -5.47
C LEU A 28 -3.26 -0.02 -5.38
N ASN A 29 -4.23 0.01 -4.46
CA ASN A 29 -5.21 -1.04 -4.24
C ASN A 29 -6.39 -0.99 -5.23
N SER A 30 -6.25 -0.22 -6.31
CA SER A 30 -7.16 -0.21 -7.45
C SER A 30 -6.33 -0.14 -8.72
N HIS A 31 -6.82 -0.75 -9.80
CA HIS A 31 -6.13 -0.64 -11.08
C HIS A 31 -6.21 0.82 -11.55
N TYR A 32 -5.13 1.36 -12.12
CA TYR A 32 -5.04 2.78 -12.46
C TYR A 32 -6.12 3.28 -13.44
N ASN A 33 -6.79 2.39 -14.18
CA ASN A 33 -7.83 2.68 -15.16
C ASN A 33 -9.24 2.58 -14.57
N GLN A 34 -9.37 2.22 -13.28
CA GLN A 34 -10.63 2.14 -12.56
C GLN A 34 -10.91 3.44 -11.82
N VAL A 35 -12.20 3.76 -11.71
CA VAL A 35 -12.66 4.90 -10.92
C VAL A 35 -12.61 4.53 -9.44
N ILE A 36 -11.85 5.30 -8.66
CA ILE A 36 -11.78 5.12 -7.21
C ILE A 36 -12.88 5.95 -6.54
N ASN A 37 -13.85 5.26 -5.95
CA ASN A 37 -14.91 5.87 -5.14
C ASN A 37 -14.44 5.96 -3.69
N LEU A 38 -13.92 7.13 -3.30
CA LEU A 38 -13.42 7.36 -1.95
C LEU A 38 -14.58 7.55 -0.96
N SER A 39 -14.88 6.50 -0.20
CA SER A 39 -15.79 6.53 0.95
C SER A 39 -15.01 6.49 2.27
N GLU A 40 -15.62 6.97 3.36
CA GLU A 40 -15.02 6.89 4.70
C GLU A 40 -14.74 5.43 5.10
N GLU A 41 -15.63 4.51 4.74
CA GLU A 41 -15.45 3.07 4.97
C GLU A 41 -14.20 2.52 4.27
N LEU A 42 -13.99 2.88 2.99
CA LEU A 42 -12.82 2.46 2.22
C LEU A 42 -11.54 3.04 2.82
N ILE A 43 -11.58 4.30 3.26
CA ILE A 43 -10.44 4.94 3.93
C ILE A 43 -10.12 4.22 5.23
N GLN A 44 -11.12 3.90 6.06
CA GLN A 44 -10.91 3.21 7.33
C GLN A 44 -10.35 1.80 7.11
N GLN A 45 -10.85 1.06 6.12
CA GLN A 45 -10.27 -0.23 5.74
C GLN A 45 -8.78 -0.08 5.37
N ALA A 46 -8.43 0.93 4.56
CA ALA A 46 -7.03 1.19 4.21
C ALA A 46 -6.15 1.54 5.42
N VAL A 47 -6.67 2.31 6.39
CA VAL A 47 -6.00 2.60 7.66
C VAL A 47 -5.68 1.30 8.40
N ASP A 48 -6.68 0.43 8.56
CA ASP A 48 -6.53 -0.84 9.28
C ASP A 48 -5.52 -1.77 8.59
N TYR A 49 -5.55 -1.84 7.26
CA TYR A 49 -4.59 -2.61 6.47
C TYR A 49 -3.15 -2.10 6.64
N ILE A 50 -2.94 -0.78 6.55
CA ILE A 50 -1.62 -0.19 6.78
C ILE A 50 -1.13 -0.46 8.21
N GLN A 51 -2.02 -0.41 9.21
CA GLN A 51 -1.66 -0.73 10.60
C GLN A 51 -1.29 -2.20 10.77
N LYS A 52 -1.98 -3.12 10.10
CA LYS A 52 -1.64 -4.56 10.08
C LYS A 52 -0.25 -4.78 9.49
N ILE A 53 0.06 -4.17 8.34
CA ILE A 53 1.38 -4.28 7.68
C ILE A 53 2.48 -3.75 8.61
N LYS A 54 2.30 -2.57 9.18
CA LYS A 54 3.28 -1.99 10.14
C LYS A 54 3.51 -2.90 11.34
N SER A 55 2.43 -3.48 11.88
CA SER A 55 2.51 -4.38 13.04
C SER A 55 3.24 -5.68 12.70
N LEU A 56 2.99 -6.24 11.52
CA LEU A 56 3.69 -7.42 11.02
C LEU A 56 5.18 -7.13 10.85
N LEU A 57 5.54 -6.03 10.18
CA LEU A 57 6.94 -5.64 9.99
C LEU A 57 7.66 -5.44 11.33
N LYS A 58 7.00 -4.82 12.32
CA LYS A 58 7.56 -4.65 13.67
C LYS A 58 7.82 -6.00 14.35
N LYS A 59 6.87 -6.93 14.29
CA LYS A 59 7.01 -8.28 14.84
C LYS A 59 8.12 -9.07 14.14
N MET A 60 8.17 -8.99 12.81
CA MET A 60 9.20 -9.66 12.00
C MET A 60 10.59 -9.12 12.32
N ASN A 61 10.76 -7.79 12.38
CA ASN A 61 12.04 -7.18 12.76
C ASN A 61 12.49 -7.61 14.16
N PHE A 62 11.56 -7.69 15.11
CA PHE A 62 11.86 -8.16 16.46
C PHE A 62 12.29 -9.63 16.47
N TYR A 63 11.59 -10.49 15.73
CA TYR A 63 11.94 -11.90 15.57
C TYR A 63 13.34 -12.09 14.96
N LEU A 64 13.62 -11.40 13.85
CA LEU A 64 14.94 -11.44 13.18
C LEU A 64 16.07 -10.99 14.12
N TYR A 65 15.81 -9.99 14.97
CA TYR A 65 16.78 -9.50 15.94
C TYR A 65 17.09 -10.54 17.04
N ILE A 66 16.07 -11.21 17.58
CA ILE A 66 16.25 -12.27 18.60
C ILE A 66 17.07 -13.44 18.04
N GLU A 67 16.68 -13.92 16.86
CA GLU A 67 17.30 -15.07 16.21
C GLU A 67 18.67 -14.73 15.58
N LYS A 68 19.08 -13.45 15.62
CA LYS A 68 20.32 -12.91 15.02
C LYS A 68 20.48 -13.27 13.54
N ILE A 69 19.36 -13.38 12.82
CA ILE A 69 19.33 -13.69 11.40
C ILE A 69 19.79 -12.46 10.63
N LYS A 70 20.88 -12.59 9.86
CA LYS A 70 21.30 -11.54 8.93
C LYS A 70 20.57 -11.72 7.60
N ILE A 71 19.90 -10.66 7.14
CA ILE A 71 19.31 -10.63 5.80
C ILE A 71 20.46 -10.50 4.81
N THR A 72 20.69 -11.54 4.01
CA THR A 72 21.63 -11.49 2.89
C THR A 72 20.82 -11.24 1.62
N SER A 73 21.19 -10.22 0.86
CA SER A 73 20.60 -9.98 -0.46
C SER A 73 21.06 -11.07 -1.41
N THR A 74 20.21 -12.07 -1.65
CA THR A 74 20.40 -13.01 -2.77
C THR A 74 20.15 -12.27 -4.08
N ARG A 75 20.99 -12.51 -5.10
CA ARG A 75 20.81 -11.93 -6.44
C ARG A 75 19.72 -12.63 -7.24
N GLU A 76 19.27 -13.79 -6.76
CA GLU A 76 18.22 -14.58 -7.39
C GLU A 76 16.86 -13.98 -7.07
N THR A 77 16.08 -13.71 -8.12
CA THR A 77 14.67 -13.38 -7.99
C THR A 77 13.95 -14.63 -7.47
N PRO A 78 13.35 -14.60 -6.27
CA PRO A 78 12.50 -15.69 -5.84
C PRO A 78 11.34 -15.86 -6.83
N GLU A 79 10.79 -17.07 -6.96
CA GLU A 79 9.64 -17.39 -7.85
C GLU A 79 8.49 -16.37 -7.71
N ARG A 80 8.19 -15.98 -6.47
CA ARG A 80 7.21 -14.93 -6.13
C ARG A 80 7.55 -13.55 -6.72
N GLY A 81 8.83 -13.23 -6.86
CA GLY A 81 9.31 -11.99 -7.45
C GLY A 81 9.04 -11.93 -8.95
N GLU A 82 9.14 -13.05 -9.66
CA GLU A 82 8.80 -13.13 -11.08
C GLU A 82 7.30 -12.95 -11.30
N GLU A 83 6.44 -13.51 -10.44
CA GLU A 83 4.99 -13.30 -10.48
C GLU A 83 4.61 -11.81 -10.33
N ILE A 84 5.29 -11.09 -9.43
CA ILE A 84 5.09 -9.66 -9.21
C ILE A 84 5.52 -8.87 -10.46
N ILE A 85 6.70 -9.18 -11.02
CA ILE A 85 7.19 -8.51 -12.24
C ILE A 85 6.21 -8.74 -13.40
N ASN A 86 5.76 -9.98 -13.60
CA ASN A 86 4.80 -10.32 -14.64
C ASN A 86 3.46 -9.60 -14.45
N SER A 87 2.99 -9.46 -13.20
CA SER A 87 1.78 -8.69 -12.89
C SER A 87 1.95 -7.21 -13.21
N LEU A 88 3.09 -6.61 -12.85
CA LEU A 88 3.38 -5.21 -13.17
C LEU A 88 3.55 -4.95 -14.67
N LEU A 89 4.19 -5.88 -15.40
CA LEU A 89 4.32 -5.82 -16.85
C LEU A 89 2.97 -5.94 -17.55
N ASN A 90 2.02 -6.66 -16.95
CA ASN A 90 0.65 -6.74 -17.42
C ASN A 90 -0.14 -5.49 -17.01
N ASN A 91 0.08 -4.41 -17.75
CA ASN A 91 -0.68 -3.16 -17.63
C ASN A 91 -0.63 -2.51 -16.23
N LEU A 92 0.53 -2.48 -15.59
CA LEU A 92 0.74 -1.87 -14.28
C LEU A 92 -0.24 -2.40 -13.22
N ASN A 93 -0.51 -3.71 -13.25
CA ASN A 93 -1.45 -4.32 -12.31
C ASN A 93 -0.80 -4.41 -10.91
N THR A 94 -1.21 -3.49 -10.04
CA THR A 94 -0.74 -3.38 -8.65
C THR A 94 -1.65 -4.09 -7.64
N VAL A 95 -2.78 -4.63 -8.09
CA VAL A 95 -3.82 -5.22 -7.21
C VAL A 95 -3.65 -6.74 -7.10
N LYS A 96 -3.05 -7.36 -8.11
CA LYS A 96 -2.85 -8.81 -8.22
C LYS A 96 -1.60 -9.25 -7.47
#